data_AF-A0A3A5RXS4-F1
#
_entry.id   AF-A0A3A5RXS4-F1
#
_cell.length_a   1.000
_cell.length_b   1.000
_cell.length_c   1.000
_cell.angle_alpha   90.00
_cell.angle_beta   90.00
_cell.angle_gamma   90.00
#
_symmetry.space_group_name_H-M   'P 1'
#
loop_
_entity.id
_entity.type
_entity.pdbx_description
1 polymer ?
#
loop_
_entity_poly.entity_id
_entity_poly.type
_entity_poly.pdbx_seq_one_letter_code
_entity_poly.pdbx_strand_id
1 'polypeptide(L)'
;MLDFCAIKIKRMLMASSTDFKNLWKRYQKEGVSKFISHVRAKFKLAADIAKDEEAAWFVEQIGRLYLIEAECLMRRLTLGEIRKRRNKSDVSEILKGLRKQVLELQQDKRCHYGKMMETALAYMLNGWDDLLKYRHWGDYTIDNMVAERAIRPFAVSRNNSLHFSSEEGVNVAMTFYTIIETAKMYLSDIKGYLIHVFRELLSGNKNYEMLIPSGISV
;
A
#
# COMPACT_ATOMS: atom_id res chain seq x y z
N MET A 1 7.35 -21.05 -2.12
CA MET A 1 8.74 -20.71 -1.76
C MET A 1 9.14 -19.39 -2.42
N LEU A 2 8.34 -18.35 -2.19
CA LEU A 2 8.52 -16.97 -2.69
C LEU A 2 9.17 -16.08 -1.61
N ASP A 3 9.86 -16.72 -0.65
CA ASP A 3 10.04 -16.21 0.71
C ASP A 3 11.31 -15.39 0.96
N PHE A 4 12.23 -15.29 0.01
CA PHE A 4 13.47 -14.52 0.23
C PHE A 4 13.52 -13.17 -0.50
N CYS A 5 12.79 -13.07 -1.61
CA CYS A 5 12.74 -11.91 -2.49
C CYS A 5 12.06 -10.66 -1.86
N ALA A 6 11.19 -10.85 -0.88
CA ALA A 6 10.46 -9.78 -0.20
C ALA A 6 11.24 -9.14 0.99
N ILE A 7 12.43 -9.65 1.34
CA ILE A 7 13.11 -9.33 2.62
C ILE A 7 13.93 -8.02 2.55
N LYS A 8 14.42 -7.58 1.39
CA LYS A 8 15.32 -6.42 1.29
C LYS A 8 14.75 -5.16 0.64
N ILE A 9 13.75 -5.28 -0.24
CA ILE A 9 12.91 -4.12 -0.68
C ILE A 9 12.21 -3.48 0.55
N LYS A 10 12.01 -4.29 1.60
CA LYS A 10 11.38 -3.95 2.88
C LYS A 10 12.06 -2.85 3.70
N ARG A 11 13.32 -2.53 3.40
CA ARG A 11 14.15 -1.71 4.28
C ARG A 11 14.12 -0.22 3.84
N MET A 12 13.49 0.13 2.70
CA MET A 12 13.57 1.47 2.08
C MET A 12 12.39 2.42 2.31
N LEU A 13 11.27 1.94 2.86
CA LEU A 13 10.11 2.81 3.14
C LEU A 13 9.96 3.26 4.60
N MET A 14 11.12 3.45 5.24
CA MET A 14 11.37 4.34 6.38
C MET A 14 10.60 4.03 7.69
N ALA A 15 11.38 3.84 8.76
CA ALA A 15 10.94 3.95 10.16
C ALA A 15 9.94 2.90 10.71
N SER A 16 10.28 1.61 10.57
CA SER A 16 10.37 0.60 11.65
C SER A 16 10.21 -0.81 11.05
N SER A 17 11.29 -1.60 11.06
CA SER A 17 11.30 -2.87 10.32
C SER A 17 10.43 -3.97 10.94
N THR A 18 9.94 -3.77 12.17
CA THR A 18 9.01 -4.68 12.86
C THR A 18 7.57 -4.37 12.49
N ASP A 19 7.19 -3.10 12.35
CA ASP A 19 5.77 -2.73 12.24
C ASP A 19 5.22 -3.01 10.85
N PHE A 20 5.96 -2.73 9.76
CA PHE A 20 5.52 -3.12 8.41
C PHE A 20 5.55 -4.64 8.19
N LYS A 21 6.52 -5.35 8.79
CA LYS A 21 6.56 -6.82 8.78
C LYS A 21 5.30 -7.40 9.42
N ASN A 22 4.91 -6.85 10.57
CA ASN A 22 3.71 -7.23 11.28
C ASN A 22 2.44 -6.83 10.53
N LEU A 23 2.41 -5.63 9.96
CA LEU A 23 1.30 -5.10 9.16
C LEU A 23 1.03 -5.97 7.94
N TRP A 24 2.05 -6.32 7.15
CA TRP A 24 1.90 -7.13 5.96
C TRP A 24 1.54 -8.60 6.26
N LYS A 25 2.18 -9.20 7.28
CA LYS A 25 1.78 -10.53 7.77
C LYS A 25 0.32 -10.53 8.24
N ARG A 26 -0.12 -9.43 8.87
CA ARG A 26 -1.53 -9.25 9.24
C ARG A 26 -2.42 -9.07 8.02
N TYR A 27 -2.03 -8.32 7.00
CA TYR A 27 -2.84 -8.16 5.78
C TYR A 27 -3.08 -9.51 5.11
N GLN A 28 -2.05 -10.36 5.04
CA GLN A 28 -2.16 -11.73 4.52
C GLN A 28 -2.98 -12.64 5.42
N LYS A 29 -2.78 -12.60 6.75
CA LYS A 29 -3.53 -13.41 7.72
C LYS A 29 -5.02 -13.05 7.77
N GLU A 30 -5.31 -11.75 7.75
CA GLU A 30 -6.67 -11.19 7.80
C GLU A 30 -7.33 -11.16 6.41
N GLY A 31 -6.62 -11.56 5.35
CA GLY A 31 -7.15 -11.59 3.98
C GLY A 31 -7.58 -10.23 3.44
N VAL A 32 -6.95 -9.13 3.86
CA VAL A 32 -7.41 -7.80 3.48
C VAL A 32 -7.04 -7.48 2.04
N SER A 33 -8.04 -7.33 1.19
CA SER A 33 -7.88 -7.07 -0.24
C SER A 33 -8.35 -5.68 -0.67
N LYS A 34 -9.21 -5.05 0.15
CA LYS A 34 -9.92 -3.82 -0.23
C LYS A 34 -9.63 -2.67 0.74
N PHE A 35 -9.34 -1.51 0.17
CA PHE A 35 -8.98 -0.28 0.89
C PHE A 35 -9.96 0.85 0.56
N ILE A 36 -10.12 1.80 1.49
CA ILE A 36 -11.01 2.95 1.32
C ILE A 36 -10.56 3.82 0.13
N SER A 37 -9.26 3.89 -0.16
CA SER A 37 -8.74 4.54 -1.37
C SER A 37 -9.31 3.98 -2.67
N HIS A 38 -9.46 2.65 -2.77
CA HIS A 38 -9.99 1.99 -3.97
C HIS A 38 -11.49 2.25 -4.15
N VAL A 39 -12.22 2.31 -3.03
CA VAL A 39 -13.65 2.67 -3.02
C VAL A 39 -13.82 4.11 -3.49
N ARG A 40 -13.08 5.04 -2.88
CA ARG A 40 -13.08 6.45 -3.27
C ARG A 40 -12.76 6.65 -4.74
N ALA A 41 -11.76 5.94 -5.27
CA ALA A 41 -11.39 6.04 -6.68
C ALA A 41 -12.54 5.63 -7.62
N LYS A 42 -13.30 4.58 -7.26
CA LYS A 42 -14.46 4.14 -8.07
C LYS A 42 -15.61 5.14 -8.05
N PHE A 43 -15.96 5.65 -6.87
CA PHE A 43 -16.98 6.71 -6.77
C PHE A 43 -16.53 7.99 -7.46
N LYS A 44 -15.25 8.33 -7.39
CA LYS A 44 -14.70 9.48 -8.10
C LYS A 44 -14.82 9.33 -9.63
N LEU A 45 -14.58 8.13 -10.18
CA LEU A 45 -14.83 7.87 -11.60
C LEU A 45 -16.31 8.07 -11.96
N ALA A 46 -17.23 7.57 -11.12
CA ALA A 46 -18.66 7.77 -11.34
C ALA A 46 -19.06 9.27 -11.26
N ALA A 47 -18.56 10.01 -10.27
CA ALA A 47 -18.85 11.43 -10.11
C ALA A 47 -18.23 12.29 -11.24
N ASP A 48 -16.96 12.07 -11.58
CA ASP A 48 -16.26 12.94 -12.52
C ASP A 48 -16.65 12.66 -13.98
N ILE A 49 -16.78 11.37 -14.34
CA ILE A 49 -17.03 10.93 -15.72
C ILE A 49 -18.54 10.81 -15.98
N ALA A 50 -19.27 10.09 -15.13
CA ALA A 50 -20.71 9.88 -15.32
C ALA A 50 -21.57 11.04 -14.79
N LYS A 51 -20.95 12.06 -14.15
CA LYS A 51 -21.64 13.22 -13.55
C LYS A 51 -22.74 12.83 -12.57
N ASP A 52 -22.53 11.73 -11.86
CA ASP A 52 -23.46 11.22 -10.86
C ASP A 52 -23.31 12.00 -9.55
N GLU A 53 -24.32 12.77 -9.17
CA GLU A 53 -24.33 13.57 -7.94
C GLU A 53 -24.33 12.71 -6.68
N GLU A 54 -24.99 11.54 -6.70
CA GLU A 54 -24.99 10.59 -5.60
C GLU A 54 -23.57 10.04 -5.36
N ALA A 55 -22.83 9.78 -6.43
CA ALA A 55 -21.43 9.37 -6.33
C ALA A 55 -20.54 10.46 -5.69
N ALA A 56 -20.85 11.74 -5.93
CA ALA A 56 -20.10 12.86 -5.36
C ALA A 56 -20.23 12.91 -3.83
N TRP A 57 -21.43 12.63 -3.31
CA TRP A 57 -21.68 12.53 -1.87
C TRP A 57 -20.79 11.47 -1.20
N PHE A 58 -20.64 10.29 -1.81
CA PHE A 58 -19.73 9.24 -1.30
C PHE A 58 -18.27 9.71 -1.23
N VAL A 59 -17.81 10.42 -2.26
CA VAL A 59 -16.44 10.97 -2.29
C VAL A 59 -16.24 11.99 -1.16
N GLU A 60 -17.23 12.83 -0.88
CA GLU A 60 -17.19 13.81 0.20
C GLU A 60 -17.16 13.13 1.58
N GLN A 61 -18.05 12.17 1.83
CA GLN A 61 -18.09 11.43 3.10
C GLN A 61 -16.80 10.67 3.37
N ILE A 62 -16.23 10.03 2.34
CA ILE A 62 -14.91 9.39 2.47
C ILE A 62 -13.83 10.45 2.71
N GLY A 63 -13.92 11.63 2.09
CA GLY A 63 -13.04 12.77 2.35
C GLY A 63 -12.99 13.16 3.83
N ARG A 64 -14.13 13.13 4.53
CA ARG A 64 -14.20 13.38 5.99
C ARG A 64 -13.40 12.37 6.80
N LEU A 65 -13.36 11.09 6.38
CA LEU A 65 -12.50 10.08 7.01
C LEU A 65 -11.02 10.43 6.84
N TYR A 66 -10.60 10.92 5.67
CA TYR A 66 -9.23 11.37 5.45
C TYR A 66 -8.86 12.60 6.28
N LEU A 67 -9.80 13.50 6.57
CA LEU A 67 -9.56 14.63 7.47
C LEU A 67 -9.25 14.15 8.90
N ILE A 68 -9.92 13.09 9.36
CA ILE A 68 -9.64 12.47 10.67
C ILE A 68 -8.24 11.83 10.69
N GLU A 69 -7.85 11.16 9.61
CA GLU A 69 -6.50 10.60 9.49
C GLU A 69 -5.43 11.69 9.45
N ALA A 70 -5.68 12.80 8.74
CA ALA A 70 -4.80 13.96 8.74
C ALA A 70 -4.68 14.60 10.13
N GLU A 71 -5.79 14.72 10.87
CA GLU A 71 -5.81 15.18 12.26
C GLU A 71 -4.90 14.30 13.14
N CYS A 72 -4.99 12.98 13.00
CA CYS A 72 -4.16 12.02 13.75
C CYS A 72 -2.65 12.24 13.47
N LEU A 73 -2.30 12.44 12.19
CA LEU A 73 -0.92 12.68 11.77
C LEU A 73 -0.39 14.02 12.28
N MET A 74 -1.17 15.09 12.15
CA MET A 74 -0.79 16.43 12.61
C MET A 74 -0.55 16.48 14.12
N ARG A 75 -1.39 15.76 14.89
CA ARG A 75 -1.28 15.65 16.35
C ARG A 75 -0.23 14.63 16.80
N ARG A 76 0.41 13.90 15.87
CA ARG A 76 1.40 12.84 16.15
C ARG A 76 0.89 11.81 17.16
N LEU A 77 -0.37 11.40 17.02
CA LEU A 77 -0.99 10.44 17.92
C LEU A 77 -0.26 9.09 17.89
N THR A 78 -0.20 8.42 19.03
CA THR A 78 0.30 7.05 19.14
C THR A 78 -0.69 6.06 18.51
N LEU A 79 -0.23 4.85 18.17
CA LEU A 79 -1.08 3.82 17.55
C LEU A 79 -2.34 3.50 18.39
N GLY A 80 -2.22 3.51 19.72
CA GLY A 80 -3.35 3.30 20.63
C GLY A 80 -4.37 4.45 20.58
N GLU A 81 -3.89 5.69 20.48
CA GLU A 81 -4.73 6.89 20.37
C GLU A 81 -5.42 6.99 19.01
N ILE A 82 -4.72 6.63 17.93
CA ILE A 82 -5.29 6.53 16.58
C ILE A 82 -6.46 5.54 16.60
N ARG A 83 -6.27 4.35 17.18
CA ARG A 83 -7.34 3.36 17.33
C ARG A 83 -8.53 3.94 18.10
N LYS A 84 -8.29 4.63 19.23
CA LYS A 84 -9.37 5.28 19.99
C LYS A 84 -10.08 6.35 19.16
N ARG A 85 -9.34 7.18 18.43
CA ARG A 85 -9.87 8.26 17.58
C ARG A 85 -10.75 7.73 16.46
N ARG A 86 -10.36 6.62 15.82
CA ARG A 86 -11.11 5.94 14.75
C ARG A 86 -12.41 5.28 15.22
N ASN A 87 -12.53 5.00 16.52
CA ASN A 87 -13.73 4.37 17.11
C ASN A 87 -14.65 5.37 17.84
N LYS A 88 -14.44 6.68 17.66
CA LYS A 88 -15.36 7.71 18.15
C LYS A 88 -16.70 7.68 17.39
N SER A 89 -17.70 8.35 17.96
CA SER A 89 -19.07 8.39 17.42
C SER A 89 -19.13 9.04 16.04
N ASP A 90 -18.40 10.14 15.82
CA ASP A 90 -18.30 10.85 14.54
C ASP A 90 -17.89 9.93 13.38
N VAL A 91 -16.83 9.14 13.56
CA VAL A 91 -16.36 8.17 12.54
C VAL A 91 -17.40 7.07 12.31
N SER A 92 -18.02 6.62 13.39
CA SER A 92 -19.05 5.58 13.33
C SER A 92 -20.32 6.04 12.61
N GLU A 93 -20.70 7.31 12.77
CA GLU A 93 -21.82 7.94 12.07
C GLU A 93 -21.55 8.05 10.57
N ILE A 94 -20.36 8.50 10.18
CA ILE A 94 -19.96 8.56 8.76
C ILE A 94 -20.05 7.16 8.13
N LEU A 95 -19.47 6.14 8.78
CA LEU A 95 -19.47 4.77 8.26
C LEU A 95 -20.88 4.16 8.22
N LYS A 96 -21.72 4.43 9.23
CA LYS A 96 -23.12 3.99 9.22
C LYS A 96 -23.90 4.66 8.09
N GLY A 97 -23.73 5.97 7.89
CA GLY A 97 -24.35 6.74 6.82
C GLY A 97 -23.95 6.20 5.44
N LEU A 98 -22.65 6.00 5.24
CA LEU A 98 -22.11 5.37 4.03
C LEU A 98 -22.75 3.99 3.76
N ARG A 99 -22.79 3.11 4.76
CA ARG A 99 -23.38 1.77 4.60
C ARG A 99 -24.87 1.83 4.28
N LYS A 100 -25.60 2.69 4.99
CA LYS A 100 -27.04 2.87 4.80
C LYS A 100 -27.33 3.33 3.37
N GLN A 101 -26.65 4.38 2.91
CA GLN A 101 -26.84 4.92 1.56
C GLN A 101 -26.56 3.84 0.50
N VAL A 102 -25.46 3.10 0.60
CA VAL A 102 -25.17 2.06 -0.39
C VAL A 102 -26.22 0.96 -0.42
N LEU A 103 -26.75 0.54 0.74
CA LEU A 103 -27.80 -0.47 0.80
C LEU A 103 -29.12 0.03 0.20
N GLU A 104 -29.49 1.29 0.47
CA GLU A 104 -30.69 1.93 -0.08
C GLU A 104 -30.58 2.04 -1.61
N LEU A 105 -29.47 2.55 -2.13
CA LEU A 105 -29.25 2.70 -3.57
C LEU A 105 -29.15 1.35 -4.29
N GLN A 106 -28.62 0.30 -3.65
CA GLN A 106 -28.57 -1.04 -4.27
C GLN A 106 -29.95 -1.71 -4.32
N GLN A 107 -30.82 -1.46 -3.32
CA GLN A 107 -32.15 -2.06 -3.26
C GLN A 107 -33.18 -1.30 -4.11
N ASP A 108 -32.91 -0.05 -4.46
CA ASP A 108 -33.79 0.74 -5.30
C ASP A 108 -33.77 0.26 -6.77
N LYS A 109 -34.65 -0.69 -7.06
CA LYS A 109 -34.88 -1.22 -8.41
C LYS A 109 -35.46 -0.20 -9.41
N ARG A 110 -35.82 1.01 -8.95
CA ARG A 110 -36.39 2.06 -9.80
C ARG A 110 -35.31 2.93 -10.44
N CYS A 111 -34.08 2.90 -9.92
CA CYS A 111 -32.96 3.68 -10.41
C CYS A 111 -32.00 2.78 -11.19
N HIS A 112 -31.93 2.98 -12.52
CA HIS A 112 -30.89 2.37 -13.35
C HIS A 112 -29.63 3.21 -13.28
N TYR A 113 -28.73 2.87 -12.35
CA TYR A 113 -27.43 3.51 -12.25
C TYR A 113 -26.54 3.12 -13.43
N GLY A 114 -25.67 4.03 -13.86
CA GLY A 114 -24.65 3.71 -14.86
C GLY A 114 -23.67 2.65 -14.33
N LYS A 115 -23.07 1.88 -15.24
CA LYS A 115 -22.11 0.79 -14.93
C LYS A 115 -21.02 1.19 -13.93
N MET A 116 -20.54 2.44 -13.97
CA MET A 116 -19.51 2.93 -13.05
C MET A 116 -20.02 3.02 -11.61
N MET A 117 -21.23 3.52 -11.41
CA MET A 117 -21.87 3.64 -10.11
C MET A 117 -22.24 2.26 -9.57
N GLU A 118 -22.82 1.37 -10.38
CA GLU A 118 -23.08 -0.03 -9.99
C GLU A 118 -21.80 -0.74 -9.54
N THR A 119 -20.71 -0.56 -10.29
CA THR A 119 -19.40 -1.12 -9.93
C THR A 119 -18.88 -0.56 -8.60
N ALA A 120 -19.08 0.73 -8.34
CA ALA A 120 -18.67 1.37 -7.08
C ALA A 120 -19.47 0.84 -5.88
N LEU A 121 -20.80 0.79 -6.00
CA LEU A 121 -21.72 0.26 -4.99
C LEU A 121 -21.39 -1.20 -4.66
N ALA A 122 -21.29 -2.05 -5.68
CA ALA A 122 -20.96 -3.47 -5.51
C ALA A 122 -19.57 -3.67 -4.88
N TYR A 123 -18.57 -2.89 -5.31
CA TYR A 123 -17.22 -2.99 -4.76
C TYR A 123 -17.18 -2.65 -3.27
N MET A 124 -17.91 -1.60 -2.86
CA MET A 124 -17.99 -1.14 -1.48
C MET A 124 -18.71 -2.15 -0.58
N LEU A 125 -19.85 -2.72 -1.02
CA LEU A 125 -20.59 -3.72 -0.25
C LEU A 125 -19.81 -5.03 -0.09
N ASN A 126 -19.29 -5.55 -1.20
CA ASN A 126 -18.52 -6.79 -1.19
C ASN A 126 -17.22 -6.66 -0.39
N GLY A 127 -16.80 -5.44 -0.06
CA GLY A 127 -15.59 -5.16 0.70
C GLY A 127 -15.82 -4.56 2.06
N TRP A 128 -17.07 -4.45 2.51
CA TRP A 128 -17.41 -3.64 3.66
C TRP A 128 -16.62 -4.02 4.92
N ASP A 129 -16.53 -5.32 5.21
CA ASP A 129 -15.82 -5.80 6.40
C ASP A 129 -14.31 -5.53 6.34
N ASP A 130 -13.70 -5.63 5.16
CA ASP A 130 -12.30 -5.24 4.93
C ASP A 130 -12.09 -3.75 5.19
N LEU A 131 -13.01 -2.91 4.70
CA LEU A 131 -12.95 -1.46 4.89
C LEU A 131 -13.08 -1.04 6.35
N LEU A 132 -13.63 -1.90 7.22
CA LEU A 132 -13.72 -1.60 8.66
C LEU A 132 -12.46 -2.01 9.43
N LYS A 133 -11.58 -2.84 8.86
CA LYS A 133 -10.40 -3.39 9.56
C LYS A 133 -9.42 -2.31 10.00
N TYR A 134 -9.33 -1.18 9.28
CA TYR A 134 -8.45 -0.07 9.70
C TYR A 134 -8.82 0.55 11.05
N ARG A 135 -10.06 0.34 11.54
CA ARG A 135 -10.48 0.79 12.88
C ARG A 135 -9.99 -0.10 14.00
N HIS A 136 -9.61 -1.35 13.71
CA HIS A 136 -9.20 -2.30 14.74
C HIS A 136 -7.76 -2.07 15.19
N TRP A 137 -6.92 -1.49 14.33
CA TRP A 137 -5.49 -1.35 14.57
C TRP A 137 -4.98 0.03 14.14
N GLY A 138 -4.17 0.69 14.97
CA GLY A 138 -3.65 2.02 14.69
C GLY A 138 -2.51 2.07 13.68
N ASP A 139 -1.82 0.94 13.47
CA ASP A 139 -0.78 0.74 12.45
C ASP A 139 -1.37 0.52 11.04
N TYR A 140 -2.67 0.25 10.95
CA TYR A 140 -3.38 0.10 9.69
C TYR A 140 -3.55 1.45 8.98
N THR A 141 -3.27 1.50 7.69
CA THR A 141 -3.45 2.70 6.85
C THR A 141 -4.81 2.67 6.15
N ILE A 142 -5.48 3.83 6.07
CA ILE A 142 -6.76 3.96 5.37
C ILE A 142 -6.64 3.66 3.85
N ASP A 143 -5.42 3.82 3.31
CA ASP A 143 -5.06 3.59 1.93
C ASP A 143 -3.94 2.56 1.78
N ASN A 144 -3.74 2.10 0.55
CA ASN A 144 -2.64 1.22 0.16
C ASN A 144 -1.41 1.98 -0.36
N MET A 145 -1.33 3.31 -0.18
CA MET A 145 -0.35 4.12 -0.89
C MET A 145 1.09 3.76 -0.52
N VAL A 146 1.34 3.37 0.73
CA VAL A 146 2.68 2.97 1.18
C VAL A 146 3.14 1.73 0.42
N ALA A 147 2.29 0.71 0.32
CA ALA A 147 2.64 -0.51 -0.40
C ALA A 147 2.71 -0.28 -1.91
N GLU A 148 1.81 0.51 -2.49
CA GLU A 148 1.87 0.86 -3.91
C GLU A 148 3.14 1.64 -4.24
N ARG A 149 3.52 2.64 -3.44
CA ARG A 149 4.78 3.38 -3.62
C ARG A 149 5.99 2.46 -3.49
N ALA A 150 5.93 1.46 -2.61
CA ALA A 150 6.98 0.46 -2.47
C ALA A 150 7.17 -0.35 -3.76
N ILE A 151 6.07 -0.82 -4.33
CA ILE A 151 6.09 -1.78 -5.43
C ILE A 151 6.24 -1.09 -6.80
N ARG A 152 5.80 0.17 -6.91
CA ARG A 152 5.75 0.90 -8.19
C ARG A 152 7.08 0.97 -8.94
N PRO A 153 8.25 1.27 -8.32
CA PRO A 153 9.52 1.28 -9.04
C PRO A 153 9.83 -0.07 -9.71
N PHE A 154 9.50 -1.18 -9.03
CA PHE A 154 9.68 -2.53 -9.57
C PHE A 154 8.69 -2.83 -10.69
N ALA A 155 7.41 -2.49 -10.50
CA ALA A 155 6.39 -2.71 -11.53
C ALA A 155 6.72 -1.96 -12.82
N VAL A 156 7.16 -0.70 -12.71
CA VAL A 156 7.59 0.12 -13.85
C VAL A 156 8.85 -0.45 -14.49
N SER A 157 9.89 -0.75 -13.70
CA SER A 157 11.13 -1.31 -14.23
C SER A 157 10.93 -2.69 -14.86
N ARG A 158 9.95 -3.47 -14.38
CA ARG A 158 9.58 -4.74 -14.99
C ARG A 158 8.91 -4.54 -16.35
N ASN A 159 7.94 -3.65 -16.42
CA ASN A 159 7.24 -3.34 -17.67
C ASN A 159 8.17 -2.72 -18.72
N ASN A 160 9.23 -2.01 -18.30
CA ASN A 160 10.21 -1.38 -19.18
C ASN A 160 11.40 -2.30 -19.53
N SER A 161 11.45 -3.52 -19.00
CA SER A 161 12.53 -4.47 -19.27
C SER A 161 12.07 -5.54 -20.25
N LEU A 162 12.83 -5.71 -21.32
CA LEU A 162 12.61 -6.75 -22.33
C LEU A 162 13.00 -8.17 -21.84
N HIS A 163 13.56 -8.30 -20.63
CA HIS A 163 14.29 -9.49 -20.19
C HIS A 163 13.67 -10.24 -18.99
N PHE A 164 12.51 -9.81 -18.47
CA PHE A 164 11.83 -10.49 -17.34
C PHE A 164 10.75 -11.49 -17.79
N SER A 165 11.00 -12.24 -18.85
CA SER A 165 10.03 -13.19 -19.42
C SER A 165 10.20 -14.63 -18.89
N SER A 166 11.20 -14.92 -18.07
CA SER A 166 11.43 -16.24 -17.44
C SER A 166 11.54 -16.15 -15.92
N GLU A 167 11.29 -17.27 -15.24
CA GLU A 167 11.40 -17.38 -13.78
C GLU A 167 12.83 -17.09 -13.30
N GLU A 168 13.84 -17.58 -14.03
CA GLU A 168 15.25 -17.27 -13.80
C GLU A 168 15.54 -15.78 -13.93
N GLY A 169 15.00 -15.13 -14.96
CA GLY A 169 15.17 -13.69 -15.18
C GLY A 169 14.58 -12.87 -14.02
N VAL A 170 13.44 -13.29 -13.48
CA VAL A 170 12.82 -12.67 -12.29
C VAL A 170 13.69 -12.88 -11.05
N ASN A 171 14.23 -14.07 -10.82
CA ASN A 171 15.09 -14.35 -9.68
C ASN A 171 16.38 -13.52 -9.69
N VAL A 172 17.00 -13.38 -10.88
CA VAL A 172 18.18 -12.52 -11.07
C VAL A 172 17.83 -11.05 -10.80
N ALA A 173 16.71 -10.57 -11.36
CA ALA A 173 16.23 -9.19 -11.13
C ALA A 173 16.07 -8.88 -9.65
N MET A 174 15.38 -9.78 -8.94
CA MET A 174 15.08 -9.60 -7.53
C MET A 174 16.33 -9.60 -6.67
N THR A 175 17.35 -10.36 -7.05
CA THR A 175 18.67 -10.35 -6.40
C THR A 175 19.34 -8.99 -6.55
N PHE A 176 19.37 -8.43 -7.76
CA PHE A 176 19.92 -7.09 -8.00
C PHE A 176 19.16 -6.00 -7.25
N TYR A 177 17.82 -6.01 -7.31
CA TYR A 177 16.99 -5.07 -6.56
C TYR A 177 17.23 -5.16 -5.05
N THR A 178 17.29 -6.37 -4.53
CA THR A 178 17.62 -6.66 -3.13
C THR A 178 18.94 -6.00 -2.73
N ILE A 179 19.99 -6.09 -3.54
CA ILE A 179 21.29 -5.47 -3.28
C ILE A 179 21.19 -3.93 -3.34
N ILE A 180 20.59 -3.38 -4.40
CA ILE A 180 20.49 -1.93 -4.62
C ILE A 180 19.69 -1.25 -3.51
N GLU A 181 18.54 -1.80 -3.15
CA GLU A 181 17.71 -1.25 -2.07
C GLU A 181 18.47 -1.29 -0.75
N THR A 182 19.19 -2.38 -0.48
CA THR A 182 20.04 -2.47 0.72
C THR A 182 21.12 -1.40 0.73
N ALA A 183 21.76 -1.13 -0.42
CA ALA A 183 22.79 -0.10 -0.54
C ALA A 183 22.23 1.30 -0.27
N LYS A 184 21.06 1.64 -0.83
CA LYS A 184 20.38 2.93 -0.63
C LYS A 184 20.11 3.29 0.84
N MET A 185 20.12 2.31 1.74
CA MET A 185 19.82 2.53 3.16
C MET A 185 21.05 2.72 4.03
N TYR A 186 22.22 2.26 3.55
CA TYR A 186 23.48 2.33 4.29
C TYR A 186 24.46 3.31 3.67
N LEU A 187 24.32 3.55 2.36
CA LEU A 187 25.32 4.22 1.54
C LEU A 187 24.68 5.37 0.76
N SER A 188 25.42 6.47 0.66
CA SER A 188 25.07 7.60 -0.21
C SER A 188 25.49 7.36 -1.67
N ASP A 189 26.61 6.66 -1.91
CA ASP A 189 27.08 6.33 -3.26
C ASP A 189 26.88 4.84 -3.62
N ILE A 190 25.72 4.56 -4.21
CA ILE A 190 25.35 3.21 -4.65
C ILE A 190 26.19 2.79 -5.86
N LYS A 191 26.56 3.73 -6.73
CA LYS A 191 27.32 3.42 -7.95
C LYS A 191 28.74 3.00 -7.58
N GLY A 192 29.40 3.75 -6.69
CA GLY A 192 30.70 3.41 -6.13
C GLY A 192 30.70 2.04 -5.46
N TYR A 193 29.69 1.77 -4.62
CA TYR A 193 29.49 0.46 -4.01
C TYR A 193 29.38 -0.68 -5.04
N LEU A 194 28.54 -0.53 -6.07
CA LEU A 194 28.38 -1.57 -7.09
C LEU A 194 29.68 -1.82 -7.84
N ILE A 195 30.40 -0.75 -8.22
CA ILE A 195 31.71 -0.87 -8.89
C ILE A 195 32.70 -1.62 -8.01
N HIS A 196 32.76 -1.28 -6.71
CA HIS A 196 33.64 -1.94 -5.75
C HIS A 196 33.31 -3.43 -5.62
N VAL A 197 32.04 -3.77 -5.37
CA VAL A 197 31.62 -5.17 -5.24
C VAL A 197 31.90 -5.98 -6.50
N PHE A 198 31.61 -5.44 -7.69
CA PHE A 198 31.91 -6.17 -8.93
C PHE A 198 33.41 -6.35 -9.14
N ARG A 199 34.25 -5.38 -8.79
CA ARG A 199 35.71 -5.52 -8.86
C ARG A 199 36.21 -6.63 -7.95
N GLU A 200 35.75 -6.66 -6.70
CA GLU A 200 36.13 -7.67 -5.71
C GLU A 200 35.70 -9.08 -6.15
N LEU A 201 34.47 -9.22 -6.67
CA LEU A 201 33.98 -10.50 -7.19
C LEU A 201 34.79 -10.97 -8.40
N LEU A 202 35.14 -10.05 -9.32
CA LEU A 202 35.96 -10.36 -10.49
C LEU A 202 37.41 -10.72 -10.13
N SER A 203 37.96 -10.16 -9.05
CA SER A 203 39.27 -10.56 -8.52
C SER A 203 39.22 -11.89 -7.74
N GLY A 204 38.06 -12.55 -7.66
CA GLY A 204 37.89 -13.85 -7.02
C GLY A 204 37.64 -13.79 -5.52
N ASN A 205 37.37 -12.61 -4.96
CA ASN A 205 37.00 -12.47 -3.55
C ASN A 205 35.61 -13.10 -3.32
N LYS A 206 35.55 -14.10 -2.44
CA LYS A 206 34.32 -14.79 -2.04
C LYS A 206 33.88 -14.46 -0.62
N ASN A 207 34.52 -13.48 0.03
CA ASN A 207 34.15 -13.03 1.36
C ASN A 207 32.94 -12.11 1.31
N TYR A 208 31.76 -12.70 1.09
CA TYR A 208 30.51 -11.96 0.90
C TYR A 208 30.11 -11.11 2.11
N GLU A 209 30.55 -11.48 3.32
CA GLU A 209 30.26 -10.71 4.54
C GLU A 209 30.92 -9.32 4.51
N MET A 210 32.09 -9.19 3.89
CA MET A 210 32.76 -7.91 3.70
C MET A 210 32.21 -7.11 2.51
N LEU A 211 31.43 -7.74 1.64
CA LEU A 211 30.85 -7.11 0.44
C LEU A 211 29.41 -6.65 0.64
N ILE A 212 28.84 -6.81 1.84
CA ILE A 212 27.49 -6.29 2.14
C ILE A 212 27.52 -4.77 2.34
N PRO A 213 26.43 -4.04 2.01
CA PRO A 213 26.40 -2.59 2.14
C PRO A 213 26.64 -2.04 3.54
N SER A 214 26.40 -2.82 4.59
CA SER A 214 26.65 -2.40 5.98
C SER A 214 28.10 -2.59 6.44
N GLY A 215 28.92 -3.34 5.69
CA GLY A 215 30.34 -3.57 5.99
C GLY A 215 31.28 -2.67 5.19
N ILE A 216 30.74 -1.90 4.24
CA ILE A 216 31.50 -1.04 3.34
C ILE A 216 31.26 0.41 3.74
N SER A 217 32.34 1.17 3.96
CA SER A 217 32.29 2.63 4.16
C SER A 217 32.72 3.29 2.85
N VAL A 218 31.78 3.52 1.94
CA VAL A 218 32.00 4.22 0.66
C VAL A 218 31.07 5.42 0.58
#